data_AF-A0A9W5YDI2-F1
#
_entry.id   AF-A0A9W5YDI2-F1
#
_cell.length_a   1.000
_cell.length_b   1.000
_cell.length_c   1.000
_cell.angle_alpha   90.00
_cell.angle_beta   90.00
_cell.angle_gamma   90.00
#
_symmetry.space_group_name_H-M   'P 1'
#
loop_
_entity.id
_entity.type
_entity.pdbx_description
1 polymer ?
#
loop_
_entity_poly.entity_id
_entity_poly.type
_entity_poly.pdbx_seq_one_letter_code
_entity_poly.pdbx_strand_id
1 'polypeptide(L)'
;MGFKKDFVWGIATAAYQVEGGYNQDGRGLSVWDNFSHTPEIVVDMHNGDTACDSYNRYKEDVALMKKIGVKAYRFSISWSRVLPCGTGKVNEKGLEYYDKLVDELIANGIEPYITLFHWDFPYALYKQGGWLNDKSPEWFAEYTKVVIERLSDRVKFWITQNEPQCYIDLGHSKGQHAPGLQLPWNEVLLAGRNSMLAHGRAVMTIRKYAKQSPIIGYAPCGSVAIPNTNSDEDIEAAVIDMFRPSQKSLFTISMLVDPVILGRYPEGAEEIYGEDLPILTDKQKEIMCQPLDFLGFNNYSGHKVYMNSEGEVCRVKKQVGRAQTAMEWDVMPEGIYWGPRLMSERYNLPFYITENGMANLDWKAQDGKIYDYQRIDFTSRYLANYRKLASEGVDLRGYFHWSLLDNFEWKLGYSRRFGMVYVDFETGERTLKESAYWYNKVISSNGEDLSL
;
A
#
# COMPACT_ATOMS: atom_id res chain seq x y z
N MET A 1 -12.43 6.06 -25.53
CA MET A 1 -12.55 4.67 -25.06
C MET A 1 -12.10 4.64 -23.62
N GLY A 2 -12.90 4.01 -22.76
CA GLY A 2 -12.60 3.86 -21.33
C GLY A 2 -11.64 2.70 -21.08
N PHE A 3 -11.60 2.25 -19.83
CA PHE A 3 -10.93 1.01 -19.47
C PHE A 3 -11.74 -0.21 -19.91
N LYS A 4 -11.17 -1.42 -19.74
CA LYS A 4 -11.90 -2.67 -20.00
C LYS A 4 -13.19 -2.76 -19.17
N LYS A 5 -14.18 -3.51 -19.66
CA LYS A 5 -15.52 -3.57 -19.07
C LYS A 5 -15.53 -4.07 -17.61
N ASP A 6 -14.60 -4.95 -17.27
CA ASP A 6 -14.41 -5.56 -15.96
C ASP A 6 -13.33 -4.84 -15.13
N PHE A 7 -12.94 -3.62 -15.51
CA PHE A 7 -11.98 -2.83 -14.75
C PHE A 7 -12.53 -2.47 -13.37
N VAL A 8 -11.71 -2.68 -12.34
CA VAL A 8 -12.08 -2.45 -10.96
C VAL A 8 -11.80 -1.01 -10.56
N TRP A 9 -12.86 -0.26 -10.27
CA TRP A 9 -12.78 1.04 -9.64
C TRP A 9 -12.95 0.93 -8.14
N GLY A 10 -11.87 1.19 -7.41
CA GLY A 10 -11.82 1.07 -5.97
C GLY A 10 -11.32 2.31 -5.25
N ILE A 11 -11.37 2.21 -3.92
CA ILE A 11 -10.81 3.18 -2.98
C ILE A 11 -10.21 2.43 -1.79
N ALA A 12 -9.22 3.01 -1.12
CA ALA A 12 -8.41 2.31 -0.12
C ALA A 12 -8.30 3.04 1.23
N THR A 13 -8.07 2.28 2.30
CA THR A 13 -7.67 2.73 3.65
C THR A 13 -6.78 1.68 4.33
N ALA A 14 -6.21 2.03 5.49
CA ALA A 14 -5.52 1.11 6.39
C ALA A 14 -6.07 1.20 7.83
N ALA A 15 -6.09 0.06 8.52
CA ALA A 15 -6.66 -0.13 9.84
C ALA A 15 -6.22 0.93 10.85
N TYR A 16 -4.93 1.02 11.15
CA TYR A 16 -4.41 1.96 12.15
C TYR A 16 -4.70 3.43 11.78
N GLN A 17 -4.80 3.75 10.50
CA GLN A 17 -4.98 5.12 10.03
C GLN A 17 -6.42 5.62 10.18
N VAL A 18 -7.42 4.72 10.16
CA VAL A 18 -8.84 5.11 10.13
C VAL A 18 -9.69 4.52 11.26
N GLU A 19 -9.32 3.38 11.85
CA GLU A 19 -10.20 2.66 12.77
C GLU A 19 -10.39 3.37 14.10
N GLY A 20 -9.30 3.75 14.76
CA GLY A 20 -9.34 4.13 16.18
C GLY A 20 -9.75 2.96 17.07
N GLY A 21 -10.38 3.26 18.21
CA GLY A 21 -10.79 2.26 19.18
C GLY A 21 -9.60 1.43 19.66
N TYR A 22 -8.44 2.09 19.86
CA TYR A 22 -7.15 1.43 20.03
C TYR A 22 -7.09 0.48 21.23
N ASN A 23 -7.88 0.76 22.27
CA ASN A 23 -8.02 0.00 23.51
C ASN A 23 -9.42 -0.62 23.70
N GLN A 24 -10.27 -0.59 22.67
CA GLN A 24 -11.63 -1.14 22.73
C GLN A 24 -11.65 -2.63 22.43
N ASP A 25 -12.61 -3.34 23.04
CA ASP A 25 -12.91 -4.76 22.83
C ASP A 25 -11.69 -5.69 22.81
N GLY A 26 -10.68 -5.38 23.63
CA GLY A 26 -9.51 -6.25 23.84
C GLY A 26 -8.45 -6.21 22.74
N ARG A 27 -8.47 -5.21 21.84
CA ARG A 27 -7.36 -4.98 20.91
C ARG A 27 -6.03 -4.83 21.68
N GLY A 28 -4.99 -5.53 21.22
CA GLY A 28 -3.62 -5.37 21.70
C GLY A 28 -2.92 -4.20 21.01
N LEU A 29 -1.83 -3.70 21.62
CA LEU A 29 -1.01 -2.65 21.02
C LEU A 29 -0.26 -3.16 19.79
N SER A 30 -0.12 -2.30 18.79
CA SER A 30 0.81 -2.46 17.67
C SER A 30 2.10 -1.65 17.89
N VAL A 31 3.09 -1.85 17.03
CA VAL A 31 4.31 -1.03 16.99
C VAL A 31 4.01 0.45 16.74
N TRP A 32 2.95 0.76 15.98
CA TRP A 32 2.54 2.14 15.74
C TRP A 32 1.92 2.79 16.97
N ASP A 33 1.14 2.06 17.77
CA ASP A 33 0.66 2.56 19.07
C ASP A 33 1.84 2.98 19.95
N ASN A 34 2.87 2.14 20.08
CA ASN A 34 4.05 2.48 20.87
C ASN A 34 4.84 3.67 20.26
N PHE A 35 5.04 3.67 18.95
CA PHE A 35 5.83 4.67 18.25
C PHE A 35 5.17 6.07 18.29
N SER A 36 3.87 6.17 18.05
CA SER A 36 3.16 7.46 18.06
C SER A 36 3.03 8.07 19.45
N HIS A 37 3.03 7.25 20.50
CA HIS A 37 3.02 7.72 21.89
C HIS A 37 4.41 8.09 22.42
N THR A 38 5.47 7.88 21.63
CA THR A 38 6.81 8.31 22.03
C THR A 38 6.94 9.83 21.82
N PRO A 39 7.37 10.60 22.84
CA PRO A 39 7.56 12.04 22.73
C PRO A 39 8.32 12.48 21.48
N GLU A 40 7.80 13.49 20.80
CA GLU A 40 8.40 14.22 19.68
C GLU A 40 8.67 13.40 18.40
N ILE A 41 8.18 12.15 18.32
CA ILE A 41 8.36 11.32 17.13
C ILE A 41 7.35 11.66 16.02
N VAL A 42 6.08 11.76 16.37
CA VAL A 42 4.99 12.12 15.43
C VAL A 42 4.65 13.60 15.63
N VAL A 43 4.37 14.30 14.52
CA VAL A 43 4.03 15.73 14.56
C VAL A 43 2.90 16.02 15.54
N ASP A 44 3.06 17.08 16.33
CA ASP A 44 2.11 17.54 17.34
C ASP A 44 1.64 16.44 18.31
N MET A 45 2.47 15.41 18.53
CA MET A 45 2.13 14.26 19.38
C MET A 45 0.86 13.50 18.95
N HIS A 46 0.49 13.58 17.67
CA HIS A 46 -0.65 12.86 17.14
C HIS A 46 -0.46 11.33 17.24
N ASN A 47 -1.57 10.62 17.38
CA ASN A 47 -1.62 9.16 17.42
C ASN A 47 -2.90 8.63 16.74
N GLY A 48 -3.00 7.32 16.57
CA GLY A 48 -4.16 6.64 15.97
C GLY A 48 -5.26 6.22 16.97
N ASP A 49 -5.33 6.80 18.17
CA ASP A 49 -6.24 6.32 19.23
C ASP A 49 -7.70 6.43 18.84
N THR A 50 -8.04 7.59 18.26
CA THR A 50 -9.38 7.88 17.70
C THR A 50 -9.36 7.80 16.18
N ALA A 51 -8.33 8.32 15.52
CA ALA A 51 -8.23 8.34 14.06
C ALA A 51 -9.49 8.93 13.40
N CYS A 52 -10.15 8.16 12.53
CA CYS A 52 -11.43 8.56 11.94
C CYS A 52 -12.62 7.97 12.70
N ASP A 53 -12.40 7.18 13.75
CA ASP A 53 -13.42 6.42 14.48
C ASP A 53 -14.21 5.46 13.59
N SER A 54 -13.58 4.92 12.53
CA SER A 54 -14.23 3.98 11.60
C SER A 54 -14.63 2.68 12.29
N TYR A 55 -13.98 2.31 13.39
CA TYR A 55 -14.38 1.16 14.22
C TYR A 55 -15.84 1.25 14.66
N ASN A 56 -16.30 2.46 15.00
CA ASN A 56 -17.68 2.71 15.42
C ASN A 56 -18.57 3.22 14.28
N ARG A 57 -17.98 3.73 13.19
CA ARG A 57 -18.68 4.45 12.11
C ARG A 57 -18.61 3.80 10.74
N TYR A 58 -18.12 2.57 10.63
CA TYR A 58 -17.93 1.90 9.34
C TYR A 58 -19.18 1.89 8.44
N LYS A 59 -20.39 1.85 9.00
CA LYS A 59 -21.64 1.93 8.22
C LYS A 59 -21.82 3.27 7.51
N GLU A 60 -21.45 4.36 8.18
CA GLU A 60 -21.43 5.70 7.60
C GLU A 60 -20.41 5.76 6.46
N ASP A 61 -19.21 5.22 6.69
CA ASP A 61 -18.13 5.20 5.70
C ASP A 61 -18.49 4.35 4.46
N VAL A 62 -19.13 3.18 4.64
CA VAL A 62 -19.66 2.35 3.55
C VAL A 62 -20.78 3.07 2.77
N ALA A 63 -21.66 3.79 3.47
CA ALA A 63 -22.69 4.59 2.80
C ALA A 63 -22.08 5.71 1.93
N LEU A 64 -20.94 6.29 2.35
CA LEU A 64 -20.20 7.26 1.54
C LEU A 64 -19.56 6.60 0.32
N MET A 65 -18.95 5.41 0.45
CA MET A 65 -18.42 4.65 -0.69
C MET A 65 -19.50 4.40 -1.76
N LYS A 66 -20.73 4.07 -1.33
CA LYS A 66 -21.87 3.91 -2.23
C LYS A 66 -22.25 5.20 -2.96
N LYS A 67 -22.18 6.35 -2.28
CA LYS A 67 -22.39 7.66 -2.92
C LYS A 67 -21.30 7.99 -3.93
N ILE A 68 -20.05 7.65 -3.64
CA ILE A 68 -18.92 7.79 -4.58
C ILE A 68 -19.07 6.81 -5.75
N GLY A 69 -19.73 5.67 -5.55
CA GLY A 69 -20.05 4.70 -6.61
C GLY A 69 -18.97 3.65 -6.86
N VAL A 70 -17.96 3.57 -5.99
CA VAL A 70 -16.90 2.55 -6.07
C VAL A 70 -17.48 1.14 -6.01
N LYS A 71 -16.80 0.20 -6.68
CA LYS A 71 -17.19 -1.21 -6.73
C LYS A 71 -16.29 -2.12 -5.91
N ALA A 72 -15.15 -1.60 -5.47
CA ALA A 72 -14.25 -2.30 -4.58
C ALA A 72 -13.77 -1.40 -3.46
N TYR A 73 -13.60 -1.99 -2.28
CA TYR A 73 -12.98 -1.32 -1.14
C TYR A 73 -11.79 -2.14 -0.67
N ARG A 74 -10.61 -1.53 -0.74
CA ARG A 74 -9.39 -2.10 -0.19
C ARG A 74 -9.19 -1.60 1.23
N PHE A 75 -9.17 -2.51 2.20
CA PHE A 75 -8.88 -2.16 3.59
C PHE A 75 -7.93 -3.19 4.20
N SER A 76 -7.29 -2.84 5.31
CA SER A 76 -6.46 -3.79 6.06
C SER A 76 -7.14 -4.28 7.33
N ILE A 77 -6.72 -5.45 7.79
CA ILE A 77 -7.12 -5.99 9.09
C ILE A 77 -5.99 -5.74 10.08
N SER A 78 -6.33 -5.24 11.27
CA SER A 78 -5.37 -5.02 12.33
C SER A 78 -5.01 -6.34 13.02
N TRP A 79 -3.77 -6.78 12.85
CA TRP A 79 -3.28 -8.03 13.43
C TRP A 79 -3.46 -8.02 14.96
N SER A 80 -3.08 -6.93 15.62
CA SER A 80 -3.21 -6.81 17.08
C SER A 80 -4.66 -6.74 17.57
N ARG A 81 -5.63 -6.46 16.68
CA ARG A 81 -7.07 -6.55 17.01
C ARG A 81 -7.56 -8.00 16.98
N VAL A 82 -7.10 -8.80 16.01
CA VAL A 82 -7.51 -10.21 15.85
C VAL A 82 -6.79 -11.12 16.84
N LEU A 83 -5.48 -10.92 17.03
CA LEU A 83 -4.65 -11.65 17.98
C LEU A 83 -3.91 -10.63 18.88
N PRO A 84 -4.45 -10.27 20.06
CA PRO A 84 -3.87 -9.22 20.91
C PRO A 84 -2.45 -9.50 21.41
N CYS A 85 -2.10 -10.78 21.59
CA CYS A 85 -0.74 -11.22 21.91
C CYS A 85 0.08 -11.56 20.65
N GLY A 86 -0.47 -11.30 19.47
CA GLY A 86 0.06 -11.63 18.14
C GLY A 86 -0.14 -13.08 17.70
N THR A 87 -0.15 -14.02 18.63
CA THR A 87 -0.51 -15.43 18.41
C THR A 87 -1.44 -15.95 19.51
N GLY A 88 -2.00 -17.14 19.33
CA GLY A 88 -2.78 -17.85 20.33
C GLY A 88 -4.25 -17.41 20.36
N LYS A 89 -4.69 -16.84 21.49
CA LYS A 89 -6.12 -16.60 21.74
C LYS A 89 -6.67 -15.54 20.78
N VAL A 90 -7.62 -15.96 19.94
CA VAL A 90 -8.39 -15.06 19.07
C VAL A 90 -9.25 -14.12 19.91
N ASN A 91 -9.24 -12.84 19.53
CA ASN A 91 -10.18 -11.86 20.03
C ASN A 91 -11.44 -11.87 19.15
N GLU A 92 -12.45 -12.61 19.57
CA GLU A 92 -13.69 -12.80 18.81
C GLU A 92 -14.40 -11.48 18.48
N LYS A 93 -14.43 -10.52 19.41
CA LYS A 93 -15.05 -9.22 19.16
C LYS A 93 -14.30 -8.39 18.11
N GLY A 94 -12.97 -8.40 18.18
CA GLY A 94 -12.12 -7.74 17.21
C GLY A 94 -12.30 -8.31 15.80
N LEU A 95 -12.46 -9.62 15.69
CA LEU A 95 -12.73 -10.31 14.43
C LEU A 95 -14.17 -10.10 13.94
N GLU A 96 -15.15 -10.01 14.85
CA GLU A 96 -16.56 -9.71 14.55
C GLU A 96 -16.74 -8.32 13.90
N TYR A 97 -15.91 -7.34 14.23
CA TYR A 97 -15.92 -6.04 13.54
C TYR A 97 -15.66 -6.19 12.03
N TYR A 98 -14.61 -6.93 11.65
CA TYR A 98 -14.28 -7.15 10.24
C TYR A 98 -15.32 -8.03 9.53
N ASP A 99 -15.88 -9.01 10.25
CA ASP A 99 -16.99 -9.84 9.77
C ASP A 99 -18.20 -8.99 9.37
N LYS A 100 -18.61 -8.06 10.26
CA LYS A 100 -19.70 -7.10 10.01
C LYS A 100 -19.38 -6.08 8.92
N LEU A 101 -18.14 -5.60 8.85
CA LEU A 101 -17.70 -4.70 7.78
C LEU A 101 -17.81 -5.40 6.41
N VAL A 102 -17.37 -6.65 6.30
CA VAL A 102 -17.51 -7.45 5.07
C VAL A 102 -18.98 -7.62 4.69
N ASP A 103 -19.86 -7.93 5.65
CA ASP A 103 -21.30 -8.02 5.39
C ASP A 103 -21.89 -6.70 4.89
N GLU A 104 -21.53 -5.58 5.52
CA GLU A 104 -22.02 -4.26 5.14
C GLU A 104 -21.54 -3.85 3.73
N LEU A 105 -20.28 -4.17 3.37
CA LEU A 105 -19.74 -3.92 2.03
C LEU A 105 -20.50 -4.72 0.97
N ILE A 106 -20.68 -6.03 1.19
CA ILE A 106 -21.37 -6.92 0.25
C ILE A 106 -22.85 -6.52 0.11
N ALA A 107 -23.52 -6.19 1.22
CA ALA A 107 -24.91 -5.70 1.20
C ALA A 107 -25.07 -4.41 0.38
N ASN A 108 -24.00 -3.62 0.22
CA ASN A 108 -23.97 -2.42 -0.60
C ASN A 108 -23.33 -2.62 -2.00
N GLY A 109 -23.04 -3.87 -2.39
CA GLY A 109 -22.49 -4.21 -3.70
C GLY A 109 -21.06 -3.75 -3.90
N ILE A 110 -20.28 -3.69 -2.82
CA ILE A 110 -18.87 -3.31 -2.81
C ILE A 110 -18.03 -4.55 -2.50
N GLU A 111 -17.14 -4.94 -3.41
CA GLU A 111 -16.27 -6.10 -3.26
C GLU A 111 -15.11 -5.80 -2.29
N PRO A 112 -14.91 -6.61 -1.25
CA PRO A 112 -13.80 -6.45 -0.31
C PRO A 112 -12.47 -6.94 -0.90
N TYR A 113 -11.45 -6.08 -0.84
CA TYR A 113 -10.04 -6.40 -1.12
C TYR A 113 -9.25 -6.29 0.17
N ILE A 114 -8.89 -7.41 0.80
CA ILE A 114 -8.32 -7.39 2.15
C ILE A 114 -6.80 -7.42 2.12
N THR A 115 -6.18 -6.43 2.75
CA THR A 115 -4.74 -6.41 3.06
C THR A 115 -4.50 -7.02 4.45
N LEU A 116 -3.77 -8.12 4.52
CA LEU A 116 -3.53 -8.83 5.79
C LEU A 116 -2.54 -8.09 6.69
N PHE A 117 -1.54 -7.41 6.13
CA PHE A 117 -0.57 -6.64 6.89
C PHE A 117 -0.36 -5.23 6.32
N HIS A 118 -0.67 -4.21 7.12
CA HIS A 118 -0.44 -2.81 6.81
C HIS A 118 0.23 -2.10 8.01
N TRP A 119 1.45 -2.57 8.31
CA TRP A 119 2.46 -1.94 9.17
C TRP A 119 2.17 -1.98 10.69
N ASP A 120 0.97 -2.35 11.11
CA ASP A 120 0.54 -2.41 12.50
C ASP A 120 0.90 -3.75 13.18
N PHE A 121 2.19 -4.10 13.14
CA PHE A 121 2.72 -5.33 13.75
C PHE A 121 2.42 -5.40 15.25
N PRO A 122 1.96 -6.53 15.82
CA PRO A 122 1.65 -6.63 17.24
C PRO A 122 2.86 -6.33 18.12
N TYR A 123 2.72 -5.38 19.05
CA TYR A 123 3.81 -4.98 19.94
C TYR A 123 4.28 -6.13 20.84
N ALA A 124 3.38 -7.06 21.18
CA ALA A 124 3.71 -8.28 21.92
C ALA A 124 4.73 -9.18 21.20
N LEU A 125 4.68 -9.25 19.86
CA LEU A 125 5.63 -10.00 19.04
C LEU A 125 6.88 -9.17 18.73
N TYR A 126 6.73 -7.84 18.59
CA TYR A 126 7.89 -6.96 18.46
C TYR A 126 8.85 -7.09 19.65
N LYS A 127 8.33 -7.15 20.88
CA LYS A 127 9.15 -7.41 22.09
C LYS A 127 9.88 -8.76 22.08
N GLN A 128 9.51 -9.68 21.18
CA GLN A 128 10.18 -10.96 20.98
C GLN A 128 11.14 -10.93 19.79
N GLY A 129 11.41 -9.76 19.21
CA GLY A 129 12.32 -9.56 18.07
C GLY A 129 11.62 -9.15 16.77
N GLY A 130 10.29 -9.11 16.72
CA GLY A 130 9.54 -8.64 15.55
C GLY A 130 9.95 -9.35 14.27
N TRP A 131 10.21 -8.59 13.20
CA TRP A 131 10.65 -9.14 11.91
C TRP A 131 12.05 -9.77 11.94
N LEU A 132 12.91 -9.44 12.90
CA LEU A 132 14.22 -10.11 13.07
C LEU A 132 14.08 -11.53 13.61
N ASN A 133 12.94 -11.87 14.23
CA ASN A 133 12.72 -13.20 14.76
C ASN A 133 12.37 -14.19 13.63
N ASP A 134 13.12 -15.29 13.55
CA ASP A 134 12.89 -16.36 12.57
C ASP A 134 11.52 -17.03 12.66
N LYS A 135 10.78 -16.85 13.78
CA LYS A 135 9.39 -17.33 13.95
C LYS A 135 8.33 -16.36 13.41
N SER A 136 8.71 -15.14 13.01
CA SER A 136 7.76 -14.15 12.48
C SER A 136 6.95 -14.65 11.28
N PRO A 137 7.53 -15.40 10.31
CA PRO A 137 6.75 -16.01 9.22
C PRO A 137 5.65 -16.95 9.72
N GLU A 138 5.92 -17.76 10.74
CA GLU A 138 4.95 -18.69 11.32
C GLU A 138 3.87 -17.95 12.12
N TRP A 139 4.21 -16.89 12.86
CA TRP A 139 3.22 -16.05 13.54
C TRP A 139 2.25 -15.41 12.55
N PHE A 140 2.78 -14.90 11.44
CA PHE A 140 1.95 -14.29 10.41
C PHE A 140 1.04 -15.31 9.71
N ALA A 141 1.51 -16.55 9.52
CA ALA A 141 0.69 -17.64 8.99
C ALA A 141 -0.44 -18.05 9.95
N GLU A 142 -0.18 -18.09 11.26
CA GLU A 142 -1.20 -18.37 12.28
C GLU A 142 -2.30 -17.32 12.27
N TYR A 143 -1.92 -16.05 12.24
CA TYR A 143 -2.84 -14.92 12.07
C TYR A 143 -3.64 -15.01 10.76
N THR A 144 -2.95 -15.24 9.65
CA THR A 144 -3.58 -15.39 8.33
C THR A 144 -4.63 -16.48 8.37
N LYS A 145 -4.33 -17.64 8.97
CA LYS A 145 -5.29 -18.74 9.09
C LYS A 145 -6.59 -18.30 9.79
N VAL A 146 -6.49 -17.60 10.92
CA VAL A 146 -7.66 -17.12 11.68
C VAL A 146 -8.55 -16.22 10.81
N VAL A 147 -7.94 -15.28 10.08
CA VAL A 147 -8.67 -14.36 9.19
C VAL A 147 -9.34 -15.12 8.04
N ILE A 148 -8.60 -16.02 7.39
CA ILE A 148 -9.09 -16.78 6.24
C ILE A 148 -10.23 -17.72 6.64
N GLU A 149 -10.12 -18.44 7.75
CA GLU A 149 -11.20 -19.32 8.23
C GLU A 149 -12.49 -18.55 8.54
N ARG A 150 -12.39 -17.27 8.94
CA ARG A 150 -13.57 -16.43 9.23
C ARG A 150 -14.22 -15.84 7.98
N LEU A 151 -13.43 -15.28 7.07
CA LEU A 151 -13.94 -14.35 6.06
C LEU A 151 -13.95 -14.93 4.62
N SER A 152 -13.22 -16.02 4.37
CA SER A 152 -13.03 -16.53 3.00
C SER A 152 -14.25 -17.17 2.36
N ASP A 153 -15.37 -17.37 3.08
CA ASP A 153 -16.66 -17.73 2.47
C ASP A 153 -17.26 -16.59 1.65
N ARG A 154 -16.87 -15.35 1.93
CA ARG A 154 -17.38 -14.13 1.28
C ARG A 154 -16.30 -13.34 0.56
N VAL A 155 -15.06 -13.39 1.04
CA VAL A 155 -13.92 -12.65 0.48
C VAL A 155 -13.03 -13.54 -0.37
N LYS A 156 -12.74 -13.11 -1.60
CA LYS A 156 -11.82 -13.80 -2.52
C LYS A 156 -10.52 -13.06 -2.78
N PHE A 157 -10.48 -11.73 -2.66
CA PHE A 157 -9.29 -10.94 -2.97
C PHE A 157 -8.43 -10.66 -1.72
N TRP A 158 -7.19 -11.15 -1.75
CA TRP A 158 -6.26 -11.09 -0.63
C TRP A 158 -4.95 -10.45 -1.05
N ILE A 159 -4.48 -9.46 -0.29
CA ILE A 159 -3.16 -8.87 -0.41
C ILE A 159 -2.41 -9.22 0.86
N THR A 160 -1.29 -9.93 0.78
CA THR A 160 -0.62 -10.38 2.01
C THR A 160 0.00 -9.22 2.78
N GLN A 161 0.70 -8.31 2.10
CA GLN A 161 1.49 -7.25 2.72
C GLN A 161 1.44 -6.00 1.84
N ASN A 162 1.30 -4.84 2.49
CA ASN A 162 1.44 -3.52 1.89
C ASN A 162 2.84 -2.95 2.15
N GLU A 163 3.52 -2.51 1.10
CA GLU A 163 4.75 -1.73 1.15
C GLU A 163 5.79 -2.25 2.16
N PRO A 164 6.33 -3.47 1.95
CA PRO A 164 7.47 -3.98 2.73
C PRO A 164 8.66 -3.02 2.75
N GLN A 165 8.84 -2.22 1.71
CA GLN A 165 9.85 -1.16 1.65
C GLN A 165 9.66 -0.15 2.78
N CYS A 166 8.42 0.22 3.11
CA CYS A 166 8.14 1.20 4.16
C CYS A 166 8.41 0.63 5.56
N TYR A 167 7.80 -0.49 5.93
CA TYR A 167 7.99 -1.00 7.30
C TYR A 167 9.35 -1.66 7.55
N ILE A 168 10.11 -2.04 6.50
CA ILE A 168 11.48 -2.55 6.65
C ILE A 168 12.51 -1.43 6.50
N ASP A 169 12.57 -0.70 5.38
CA ASP A 169 13.59 0.35 5.19
C ASP A 169 13.30 1.56 6.10
N LEU A 170 12.10 2.17 5.99
CA LEU A 170 11.76 3.32 6.83
C LEU A 170 11.62 2.95 8.31
N GLY A 171 11.20 1.72 8.62
CA GLY A 171 10.98 1.24 9.99
C GLY A 171 12.21 0.68 10.70
N HIS A 172 13.10 -0.03 9.99
CA HIS A 172 14.26 -0.73 10.57
C HIS A 172 15.61 -0.17 10.15
N SER A 173 15.71 0.59 9.06
CA SER A 173 16.97 1.23 8.63
C SER A 173 17.00 2.73 8.96
N LYS A 174 15.96 3.48 8.58
CA LYS A 174 15.95 4.95 8.72
C LYS A 174 15.33 5.46 10.02
N GLY A 175 14.61 4.61 10.75
CA GLY A 175 13.87 4.99 11.96
C GLY A 175 12.80 6.08 11.74
N GLN A 176 12.30 6.21 10.51
CA GLN A 176 11.29 7.22 10.16
C GLN A 176 9.88 6.73 10.46
N HIS A 177 9.63 5.42 10.35
CA HIS A 177 8.36 4.77 10.68
C HIS A 177 8.54 3.82 11.87
N ALA A 178 7.44 3.35 12.46
CA ALA A 178 7.49 2.33 13.50
C ALA A 178 8.21 1.06 12.99
N PRO A 179 9.04 0.38 13.81
CA PRO A 179 9.31 0.65 15.23
C PRO A 179 10.35 1.73 15.52
N GLY A 180 10.91 2.42 14.51
CA GLY A 180 11.84 3.53 14.71
C GLY A 180 13.30 3.11 14.85
N LEU A 181 13.70 1.98 14.29
CA LEU A 181 15.05 1.43 14.45
C LEU A 181 16.00 1.91 13.34
N GLN A 182 17.29 1.93 13.68
CA GLN A 182 18.41 2.21 12.78
C GLN A 182 19.42 1.06 12.87
N LEU A 183 19.05 -0.08 12.31
CA LEU A 183 19.81 -1.32 12.38
C LEU A 183 20.92 -1.37 11.31
N PRO A 184 21.99 -2.16 11.54
CA PRO A 184 22.94 -2.50 10.49
C PRO A 184 22.26 -3.32 9.37
N TRP A 185 22.82 -3.26 8.15
CA TRP A 185 22.16 -3.77 6.95
C TRP A 185 21.94 -5.28 6.93
N ASN A 186 22.82 -6.08 7.56
CA ASN A 186 22.60 -7.50 7.76
C ASN A 186 21.29 -7.78 8.52
N GLU A 187 20.96 -6.98 9.54
CA GLU A 187 19.71 -7.11 10.30
C GLU A 187 18.50 -6.56 9.52
N VAL A 188 18.66 -5.43 8.82
CA VAL A 188 17.59 -4.89 7.94
C VAL A 188 17.20 -5.93 6.88
N LEU A 189 18.18 -6.57 6.24
CA LEU A 189 17.95 -7.59 5.24
C LEU A 189 17.44 -8.90 5.83
N LEU A 190 17.84 -9.25 7.06
CA LEU A 190 17.23 -10.37 7.80
C LEU A 190 15.73 -10.13 8.04
N ALA A 191 15.35 -8.94 8.47
CA ALA A 191 13.95 -8.54 8.63
C ALA A 191 13.19 -8.58 7.29
N GLY A 192 13.81 -8.08 6.22
CA GLY A 192 13.28 -8.17 4.85
C GLY A 192 13.05 -9.62 4.40
N ARG A 193 14.05 -10.50 4.59
CA ARG A 193 13.96 -11.94 4.29
C ARG A 193 12.81 -12.60 5.05
N ASN A 194 12.70 -12.35 6.35
CA ASN A 194 11.62 -12.90 7.17
C ASN A 194 10.25 -12.36 6.74
N SER A 195 10.16 -11.10 6.31
CA SER A 195 8.93 -10.55 5.76
C SER A 195 8.52 -11.24 4.44
N MET A 196 9.47 -11.52 3.54
CA MET A 196 9.21 -12.27 2.30
C MET A 196 8.80 -13.73 2.56
N LEU A 197 9.41 -14.39 3.55
CA LEU A 197 8.97 -15.71 4.01
C LEU A 197 7.55 -15.67 4.58
N ALA A 198 7.22 -14.63 5.36
CA ALA A 198 5.88 -14.44 5.90
C ALA A 198 4.84 -14.27 4.78
N HIS A 199 5.15 -13.50 3.73
CA HIS A 199 4.32 -13.41 2.52
C HIS A 199 4.02 -14.80 1.96
N GLY A 200 5.06 -15.57 1.64
CA GLY A 200 4.89 -16.88 1.03
C GLY A 200 4.12 -17.88 1.92
N ARG A 201 4.40 -17.87 3.22
CA ARG A 201 3.62 -18.64 4.21
C ARG A 201 2.14 -18.24 4.24
N ALA A 202 1.83 -16.95 4.12
CA ALA A 202 0.46 -16.48 4.03
C ALA A 202 -0.20 -16.98 2.74
N VAL A 203 0.45 -16.93 1.58
CA VAL A 203 -0.08 -17.48 0.32
C VAL A 203 -0.42 -18.97 0.46
N MET A 204 0.51 -19.77 1.00
CA MET A 204 0.29 -21.20 1.26
C MET A 204 -0.90 -21.42 2.21
N THR A 205 -1.04 -20.57 3.24
CA THR A 205 -2.11 -20.65 4.24
C THR A 205 -3.46 -20.31 3.62
N ILE A 206 -3.54 -19.23 2.84
CA ILE A 206 -4.76 -18.83 2.14
C ILE A 206 -5.24 -19.97 1.23
N ARG A 207 -4.36 -20.51 0.38
CA ARG A 207 -4.70 -21.62 -0.53
C ARG A 207 -5.17 -22.87 0.20
N LYS A 208 -4.64 -23.14 1.39
CA LYS A 208 -4.99 -24.32 2.19
C LYS A 208 -6.34 -24.20 2.88
N TYR A 209 -6.69 -23.02 3.39
CA TYR A 209 -7.83 -22.84 4.28
C TYR A 209 -8.99 -22.00 3.71
N ALA A 210 -8.81 -21.35 2.55
CA ALA A 210 -9.86 -20.56 1.94
C ALA A 210 -11.07 -21.44 1.56
N LYS A 211 -12.28 -20.98 1.89
CA LYS A 211 -13.54 -21.67 1.60
C LYS A 211 -13.98 -21.52 0.14
N GLN A 212 -13.42 -20.55 -0.59
CA GLN A 212 -13.60 -20.35 -2.02
C GLN A 212 -12.24 -20.17 -2.71
N SER A 213 -12.21 -20.23 -4.04
CA SER A 213 -10.98 -19.98 -4.81
C SER A 213 -10.44 -18.57 -4.54
N PRO A 214 -9.28 -18.45 -3.86
CA PRO A 214 -8.72 -17.15 -3.53
C PRO A 214 -8.00 -16.55 -4.75
N ILE A 215 -7.95 -15.22 -4.80
CA ILE A 215 -7.15 -14.42 -5.72
C ILE A 215 -6.16 -13.64 -4.84
N ILE A 216 -4.88 -13.96 -4.96
CA ILE A 216 -3.85 -13.55 -4.01
C ILE A 216 -2.82 -12.67 -4.71
N GLY A 217 -2.49 -11.54 -4.07
CA GLY A 217 -1.47 -10.61 -4.55
C GLY A 217 -0.57 -10.06 -3.47
N TYR A 218 0.35 -9.22 -3.92
CA TYR A 218 1.37 -8.51 -3.14
C TYR A 218 1.36 -7.04 -3.55
N ALA A 219 1.51 -6.09 -2.62
CA ALA A 219 1.41 -4.66 -2.93
C ALA A 219 2.66 -3.88 -2.49
N PRO A 220 3.77 -3.95 -3.24
CA PRO A 220 4.97 -3.14 -3.01
C PRO A 220 4.79 -1.67 -3.39
N CYS A 221 5.70 -0.84 -2.88
CA CYS A 221 6.00 0.49 -3.42
C CYS A 221 7.49 0.57 -3.78
N GLY A 222 7.90 1.64 -4.46
CA GLY A 222 9.30 1.82 -4.82
C GLY A 222 9.55 3.09 -5.61
N SER A 223 10.82 3.36 -5.88
CA SER A 223 11.21 4.48 -6.74
C SER A 223 10.83 4.16 -8.18
N VAL A 224 10.02 5.02 -8.81
CA VAL A 224 9.62 4.85 -10.22
C VAL A 224 10.51 5.69 -11.11
N ALA A 225 11.34 5.00 -11.90
CA ALA A 225 12.12 5.62 -12.95
C ALA A 225 11.25 5.86 -14.19
N ILE A 226 11.36 7.06 -14.76
CA ILE A 226 10.69 7.48 -15.98
C ILE A 226 11.79 7.79 -17.00
N PRO A 227 11.81 7.19 -18.19
CA PRO A 227 12.81 7.55 -19.20
C PRO A 227 12.60 9.00 -19.65
N ASN A 228 13.69 9.75 -19.80
CA ASN A 228 13.63 11.17 -20.14
C ASN A 228 13.10 11.39 -21.56
N THR A 229 13.47 10.51 -22.48
CA THR A 229 12.92 10.38 -23.83
C THR A 229 12.45 8.95 -24.09
N ASN A 230 11.83 8.67 -25.25
CA ASN A 230 11.46 7.31 -25.64
C ASN A 230 12.58 6.61 -26.45
N SER A 231 13.83 7.02 -26.29
CA SER A 231 14.96 6.31 -26.91
C SER A 231 15.22 5.00 -26.17
N ASP A 232 15.77 4.01 -26.86
CA ASP A 232 16.07 2.70 -26.27
C ASP A 232 17.04 2.85 -25.09
N GLU A 233 17.99 3.79 -25.17
CA GLU A 233 18.98 4.04 -24.13
C GLU A 233 18.35 4.61 -22.85
N ASP A 234 17.42 5.56 -22.96
CA ASP A 234 16.74 6.13 -21.79
C ASP A 234 15.76 5.13 -21.15
N ILE A 235 15.13 4.28 -21.97
CA ILE A 235 14.30 3.17 -21.48
C ILE A 235 15.14 2.16 -20.71
N GLU A 236 16.31 1.79 -21.24
CA GLU A 236 17.26 0.91 -20.54
C GLU A 236 17.74 1.55 -19.23
N ALA A 237 18.02 2.85 -19.22
CA ALA A 237 18.36 3.57 -17.99
C ALA A 237 17.25 3.51 -16.93
N ALA A 238 15.98 3.57 -17.35
CA ALA A 238 14.83 3.40 -16.45
C ALA A 238 14.70 1.98 -15.91
N VAL A 239 14.94 0.96 -16.75
CA VAL A 239 15.00 -0.45 -16.32
C VAL A 239 16.09 -0.65 -15.26
N ILE A 240 17.29 -0.12 -15.50
CA ILE A 240 18.42 -0.24 -14.59
C ILE A 240 18.15 0.48 -13.26
N ASP A 241 17.75 1.76 -13.25
CA ASP A 241 17.50 2.50 -11.98
C ASP A 241 16.35 1.88 -11.16
N MET A 242 15.32 1.35 -11.83
CA MET A 242 14.17 0.76 -11.14
C MET A 242 14.48 -0.60 -10.51
N PHE A 243 15.30 -1.43 -11.15
CA PHE A 243 15.50 -2.83 -10.75
C PHE A 243 16.92 -3.21 -10.29
N ARG A 244 17.93 -2.39 -10.51
CA ARG A 244 19.30 -2.63 -10.04
C ARG A 244 19.63 -1.68 -8.89
N PRO A 245 20.00 -2.17 -7.70
CA PRO A 245 20.40 -1.29 -6.62
C PRO A 245 21.72 -0.59 -7.00
N SER A 246 21.77 0.72 -6.80
CA SER A 246 22.98 1.56 -6.92
C SER A 246 23.55 1.97 -5.56
N GLN A 247 22.77 1.76 -4.50
CA GLN A 247 23.12 2.03 -3.12
C GLN A 247 22.26 1.14 -2.21
N LYS A 248 22.63 1.01 -0.93
CA LYS A 248 21.83 0.27 0.04
C LYS A 248 20.51 1.00 0.30
N SER A 249 19.41 0.50 -0.27
CA SER A 249 18.03 0.88 0.01
C SER A 249 17.09 -0.19 -0.51
N LEU A 250 15.98 -0.45 0.20
CA LEU A 250 14.95 -1.37 -0.29
C LEU A 250 13.91 -0.67 -1.18
N PHE A 251 14.03 0.64 -1.42
CA PHE A 251 13.21 1.36 -2.40
C PHE A 251 13.56 1.02 -3.85
N THR A 252 14.67 0.34 -4.10
CA THR A 252 14.87 -0.44 -5.33
C THR A 252 13.92 -1.62 -5.27
N ILE A 253 12.82 -1.53 -6.02
CA ILE A 253 11.65 -2.38 -5.82
C ILE A 253 11.97 -3.89 -5.89
N SER A 254 12.88 -4.26 -6.79
CA SER A 254 13.31 -5.64 -7.03
C SER A 254 13.94 -6.31 -5.81
N MET A 255 14.50 -5.57 -4.84
CA MET A 255 15.08 -6.15 -3.63
C MET A 255 14.09 -6.98 -2.83
N LEU A 256 12.81 -6.61 -2.84
CA LEU A 256 11.74 -7.30 -2.11
C LEU A 256 10.69 -7.95 -3.02
N VAL A 257 10.76 -7.71 -4.34
CA VAL A 257 9.81 -8.26 -5.31
C VAL A 257 10.43 -9.40 -6.13
N ASP A 258 11.70 -9.31 -6.55
CA ASP A 258 12.35 -10.41 -7.27
C ASP A 258 12.43 -11.69 -6.43
N PRO A 259 12.75 -11.69 -5.12
CA PRO A 259 12.75 -12.93 -4.36
C PRO A 259 11.36 -13.56 -4.23
N VAL A 260 10.32 -12.72 -4.16
CA VAL A 260 8.92 -13.14 -4.03
C VAL A 260 8.36 -13.70 -5.33
N ILE A 261 8.76 -13.18 -6.50
CA ILE A 261 8.20 -13.61 -7.80
C ILE A 261 9.15 -14.53 -8.58
N LEU A 262 10.46 -14.28 -8.49
CA LEU A 262 11.51 -14.93 -9.28
C LEU A 262 12.44 -15.82 -8.44
N GLY A 263 12.29 -15.83 -7.12
CA GLY A 263 13.07 -16.69 -6.20
C GLY A 263 14.55 -16.32 -6.07
N ARG A 264 14.93 -15.10 -6.45
CA ARG A 264 16.32 -14.59 -6.40
C ARG A 264 16.37 -13.10 -6.14
N TYR A 265 17.48 -12.60 -5.59
CA TYR A 265 17.74 -11.16 -5.54
C TYR A 265 18.07 -10.60 -6.93
N PRO A 266 17.91 -9.28 -7.14
CA PRO A 266 18.25 -8.64 -8.41
C PRO A 266 19.75 -8.67 -8.70
N GLU A 267 20.10 -8.53 -9.98
CA GLU A 267 21.47 -8.20 -10.39
C GLU A 267 21.95 -6.93 -9.67
N GLY A 268 23.22 -6.86 -9.28
CA GLY A 268 23.77 -5.74 -8.53
C GLY A 268 23.63 -5.86 -7.01
N ALA A 269 22.78 -6.76 -6.51
CA ALA A 269 22.55 -6.88 -5.07
C ALA A 269 23.80 -7.33 -4.30
N GLU A 270 24.55 -8.31 -4.81
CA GLU A 270 25.76 -8.80 -4.15
C GLU A 270 26.85 -7.73 -4.12
N GLU A 271 26.98 -6.94 -5.19
CA GLU A 271 27.94 -5.84 -5.28
C GLU A 271 27.63 -4.71 -4.28
N ILE A 272 26.35 -4.41 -4.04
CA ILE A 272 25.92 -3.34 -3.13
C ILE A 272 25.91 -3.79 -1.66
N TYR A 273 25.52 -5.03 -1.38
CA TYR A 273 25.27 -5.51 -0.02
C TYR A 273 26.38 -6.42 0.52
N GLY A 274 27.13 -7.10 -0.35
CA GLY A 274 28.23 -7.99 0.05
C GLY A 274 27.78 -9.03 1.07
N GLU A 275 28.56 -9.17 2.15
CA GLU A 275 28.31 -10.13 3.23
C GLU A 275 27.00 -9.88 4.01
N ASP A 276 26.41 -8.68 3.91
CA ASP A 276 25.12 -8.39 4.54
C ASP A 276 23.96 -9.11 3.82
N LEU A 277 24.12 -9.49 2.54
CA LEU A 277 23.06 -10.07 1.73
C LEU A 277 22.73 -11.51 2.19
N PRO A 278 21.50 -11.79 2.66
CA PRO A 278 21.16 -13.12 3.14
C PRO A 278 21.22 -14.16 2.02
N ILE A 279 21.87 -15.30 2.26
CA ILE A 279 21.81 -16.43 1.33
C ILE A 279 20.44 -17.10 1.45
N LEU A 280 19.71 -17.17 0.32
CA LEU A 280 18.43 -17.86 0.26
C LEU A 280 18.63 -19.36 0.05
N THR A 281 18.28 -20.16 1.05
CA THR A 281 18.22 -21.62 0.91
C THR A 281 17.09 -22.05 -0.03
N ASP A 282 17.17 -23.23 -0.62
CA ASP A 282 16.13 -23.71 -1.55
C ASP A 282 14.76 -23.83 -0.89
N LYS A 283 14.71 -24.31 0.36
CA LYS A 283 13.48 -24.32 1.17
C LYS A 283 12.88 -22.92 1.37
N GLN A 284 13.72 -21.90 1.54
CA GLN A 284 13.24 -20.53 1.68
C GLN A 284 12.70 -19.99 0.36
N LYS A 285 13.35 -20.29 -0.77
CA LYS A 285 12.86 -19.95 -2.11
C LYS A 285 11.51 -20.61 -2.37
N GLU A 286 11.38 -21.91 -2.08
CA GLU A 286 10.11 -22.63 -2.17
C GLU A 286 9.01 -21.98 -1.34
N ILE A 287 9.32 -21.51 -0.13
CA ILE A 287 8.34 -20.84 0.73
C ILE A 287 7.96 -19.46 0.19
N MET A 288 8.91 -18.59 -0.14
CA MET A 288 8.62 -17.19 -0.51
C MET A 288 8.09 -17.04 -1.93
N CYS A 289 8.58 -17.86 -2.87
CA CYS A 289 8.28 -17.75 -4.30
C CYS A 289 7.01 -18.52 -4.66
N GLN A 290 5.91 -18.20 -3.95
CA GLN A 290 4.61 -18.79 -4.24
C GLN A 290 3.99 -18.09 -5.46
N PRO A 291 3.36 -18.83 -6.39
CA PRO A 291 2.66 -18.21 -7.51
C PRO A 291 1.62 -17.20 -7.02
N LEU A 292 1.51 -16.05 -7.69
CA LEU A 292 0.51 -15.01 -7.39
C LEU A 292 -0.48 -14.87 -8.54
N ASP A 293 -1.68 -14.39 -8.22
CA ASP A 293 -2.75 -14.16 -9.21
C ASP A 293 -2.73 -12.74 -9.76
N PHE A 294 -2.13 -11.80 -9.03
CA PHE A 294 -1.89 -10.42 -9.46
C PHE A 294 -0.74 -9.77 -8.67
N LEU A 295 -0.17 -8.72 -9.24
CA LEU A 295 0.73 -7.79 -8.56
C LEU A 295 0.01 -6.45 -8.35
N GLY A 296 -0.08 -6.02 -7.09
CA GLY A 296 -0.46 -4.66 -6.74
C GLY A 296 0.76 -3.74 -6.81
N PHE A 297 0.54 -2.45 -6.94
CA PHE A 297 1.58 -1.45 -6.79
C PHE A 297 1.04 -0.12 -6.32
N ASN A 298 1.79 0.50 -5.43
CA ASN A 298 1.48 1.81 -4.91
C ASN A 298 2.38 2.84 -5.60
N ASN A 299 1.76 3.76 -6.33
CA ASN A 299 2.48 4.81 -7.06
C ASN A 299 1.96 6.19 -6.69
N TYR A 300 2.86 7.04 -6.22
CA TYR A 300 2.54 8.42 -5.85
C TYR A 300 3.32 9.45 -6.66
N SER A 301 4.56 9.12 -7.07
CA SER A 301 5.46 10.01 -7.78
C SER A 301 6.44 9.20 -8.64
N GLY A 302 7.45 9.85 -9.21
CA GLY A 302 8.52 9.26 -9.98
C GLY A 302 9.65 10.26 -10.22
N HIS A 303 10.67 9.85 -10.96
CA HIS A 303 11.78 10.72 -11.35
C HIS A 303 12.28 10.36 -12.75
N LYS A 304 12.69 11.38 -13.51
CA LYS A 304 13.21 11.16 -14.86
C LYS A 304 14.68 10.72 -14.83
N VAL A 305 15.02 9.76 -15.68
CA VAL A 305 16.38 9.25 -15.87
C VAL A 305 16.76 9.21 -17.34
N TYR A 306 18.06 9.23 -17.63
CA TYR A 306 18.60 9.11 -18.98
C TYR A 306 19.93 8.37 -18.95
N MET A 307 20.32 7.80 -20.09
CA MET A 307 21.66 7.23 -20.26
C MET A 307 22.62 8.31 -20.76
N ASN A 308 23.74 8.53 -20.07
CA ASN A 308 24.75 9.48 -20.55
C ASN A 308 25.64 8.86 -21.65
N SER A 309 26.51 9.66 -22.26
CA SER A 309 27.42 9.20 -23.33
C SER A 309 28.47 8.17 -22.88
N GLU A 310 28.64 7.99 -21.58
CA GLU A 310 29.56 7.02 -20.97
C GLU A 310 28.85 5.70 -20.62
N GLY A 311 27.54 5.60 -20.87
CA GLY A 311 26.74 4.41 -20.55
C GLY A 311 26.32 4.34 -19.08
N GLU A 312 26.28 5.48 -18.39
CA GLU A 312 25.87 5.56 -16.98
C GLU A 312 24.46 6.12 -16.85
N VAL A 313 23.70 5.57 -15.89
CA VAL A 313 22.35 6.03 -15.57
C VAL A 313 22.40 7.32 -14.77
N CYS A 314 21.80 8.37 -15.32
CA CYS A 314 21.77 9.69 -14.71
C CYS A 314 20.34 10.12 -14.40
N ARG A 315 20.13 10.81 -13.26
CA ARG A 315 18.85 11.44 -12.93
C ARG A 315 18.75 12.83 -13.52
N VAL A 316 17.62 13.14 -14.14
CA VAL A 316 17.34 14.50 -14.62
C VAL A 316 17.22 15.44 -13.44
N LYS A 317 17.90 16.59 -13.51
CA LYS A 317 17.84 17.61 -12.46
C LYS A 317 16.41 18.12 -12.31
N LYS A 318 15.94 18.17 -11.06
CA LYS A 318 14.62 18.72 -10.73
C LYS A 318 14.51 20.19 -11.14
N GLN A 319 13.42 20.54 -11.82
CA GLN A 319 13.14 21.91 -12.25
C GLN A 319 12.84 22.81 -11.05
N VAL A 320 13.29 24.07 -11.12
CA VAL A 320 12.90 25.14 -10.18
C VAL A 320 11.42 25.45 -10.36
N GLY A 321 10.64 25.45 -9.27
CA GLY A 321 9.19 25.72 -9.31
C GLY A 321 8.34 24.57 -9.86
N ARG A 322 8.87 23.34 -9.89
CA ARG A 322 8.10 22.14 -10.27
C ARG A 322 6.86 21.96 -9.39
N ALA A 323 5.81 21.36 -9.94
CA ALA A 323 4.60 21.04 -9.19
C ALA A 323 4.87 19.97 -8.12
N GLN A 324 4.36 20.21 -6.92
CA GLN A 324 4.50 19.30 -5.78
C GLN A 324 3.18 19.17 -5.02
N THR A 325 2.97 18.02 -4.40
CA THR A 325 1.86 17.76 -3.47
C THR A 325 2.19 18.35 -2.09
N ALA A 326 1.25 18.30 -1.13
CA ALA A 326 1.54 18.67 0.25
C ALA A 326 2.55 17.73 0.95
N MET A 327 2.81 16.54 0.40
CA MET A 327 3.92 15.67 0.81
C MET A 327 5.28 16.14 0.29
N GLU A 328 5.31 17.23 -0.48
CA GLU A 328 6.47 17.69 -1.26
C GLU A 328 6.94 16.68 -2.31
N TRP A 329 6.09 15.72 -2.67
CA TRP A 329 6.34 14.78 -3.76
C TRP A 329 6.05 15.44 -5.10
N ASP A 330 6.89 15.16 -6.08
CA ASP A 330 6.78 15.75 -7.42
C ASP A 330 5.56 15.16 -8.15
N VAL A 331 4.78 16.02 -8.81
CA VAL A 331 3.65 15.57 -9.63
C VAL A 331 4.19 15.04 -10.96
N MET A 332 4.23 13.72 -11.10
CA MET A 332 4.89 12.99 -12.20
C MET A 332 3.95 11.93 -12.77
N PRO A 333 2.91 12.34 -13.54
CA PRO A 333 1.86 11.44 -14.02
C PRO A 333 2.37 10.31 -14.93
N GLU A 334 3.53 10.47 -15.56
CA GLU A 334 4.15 9.41 -16.36
C GLU A 334 4.58 8.20 -15.51
N GLY A 335 4.72 8.36 -14.19
CA GLY A 335 5.10 7.27 -13.27
C GLY A 335 4.09 6.12 -13.25
N ILE A 336 2.79 6.41 -13.33
CA ILE A 336 1.74 5.37 -13.37
C ILE A 336 1.63 4.68 -14.75
N TYR A 337 2.33 5.21 -15.76
CA TYR A 337 2.52 4.52 -17.03
C TYR A 337 3.80 3.66 -16.97
N TRP A 338 4.95 4.26 -16.67
CA TRP A 338 6.23 3.54 -16.76
C TRP A 338 6.43 2.50 -15.67
N GLY A 339 6.02 2.79 -14.43
CA GLY A 339 6.14 1.81 -13.34
C GLY A 339 5.43 0.49 -13.67
N PRO A 340 4.10 0.50 -13.88
CA PRO A 340 3.36 -0.70 -14.25
C PRO A 340 3.84 -1.35 -15.55
N ARG A 341 4.24 -0.56 -16.56
CA ARG A 341 4.81 -1.09 -17.81
C ARG A 341 6.03 -1.96 -17.53
N LEU A 342 7.06 -1.38 -16.93
CA LEU A 342 8.34 -2.07 -16.68
C LEU A 342 8.17 -3.28 -15.74
N MET A 343 7.29 -3.18 -14.73
CA MET A 343 6.97 -4.32 -13.86
C MET A 343 6.20 -5.43 -14.59
N SER A 344 5.25 -5.07 -15.47
CA SER A 344 4.50 -6.06 -16.24
C SER A 344 5.39 -6.83 -17.19
N GLU A 345 6.36 -6.15 -17.83
CA GLU A 345 7.38 -6.77 -18.69
C GLU A 345 8.30 -7.70 -17.89
N ARG A 346 8.69 -7.32 -16.66
CA ARG A 346 9.58 -8.11 -15.80
C ARG A 346 8.90 -9.35 -15.20
N TYR A 347 7.67 -9.20 -14.71
CA TYR A 347 7.03 -10.21 -13.86
C TYR A 347 5.88 -10.97 -14.54
N ASN A 348 5.36 -10.46 -15.66
CA ASN A 348 4.28 -11.09 -16.43
C ASN A 348 3.05 -11.49 -15.58
N LEU A 349 2.65 -10.61 -14.66
CA LEU A 349 1.46 -10.77 -13.82
C LEU A 349 0.43 -9.69 -14.14
N PRO A 350 -0.86 -9.99 -13.98
CA PRO A 350 -1.90 -8.97 -14.01
C PRO A 350 -1.70 -7.92 -12.94
N PHE A 351 -2.08 -6.68 -13.23
CA PHE A 351 -1.66 -5.54 -12.43
C PHE A 351 -2.82 -4.74 -11.85
N TYR A 352 -2.67 -4.30 -10.61
CA TYR A 352 -3.55 -3.32 -9.97
C TYR A 352 -2.74 -2.15 -9.44
N ILE A 353 -3.22 -0.92 -9.65
CA ILE A 353 -2.78 0.20 -8.81
C ILE A 353 -3.54 0.09 -7.49
N THR A 354 -2.86 -0.37 -6.44
CA THR A 354 -3.47 -0.61 -5.12
C THR A 354 -3.52 0.63 -4.25
N GLU A 355 -2.68 1.63 -4.56
CA GLU A 355 -2.74 2.99 -4.03
C GLU A 355 -2.20 3.99 -5.06
N ASN A 356 -2.96 5.06 -5.29
CA ASN A 356 -2.49 6.28 -5.94
C ASN A 356 -3.36 7.45 -5.47
N GLY A 357 -2.73 8.57 -5.19
CA GLY A 357 -3.42 9.77 -4.74
C GLY A 357 -2.44 10.85 -4.36
N MET A 358 -2.94 11.92 -3.75
CA MET A 358 -2.10 13.01 -3.30
C MET A 358 -2.63 13.68 -2.03
N ALA A 359 -1.71 14.19 -1.20
CA ALA A 359 -2.06 15.05 -0.08
C ALA A 359 -2.28 16.49 -0.56
N ASN A 360 -3.39 17.08 -0.15
CA ASN A 360 -3.66 18.53 -0.25
C ASN A 360 -3.69 19.17 1.13
N LEU A 361 -3.67 20.51 1.15
CA LEU A 361 -4.04 21.33 2.29
C LEU A 361 -5.51 21.73 2.16
N ASP A 362 -6.42 20.79 2.43
CA ASP A 362 -7.87 20.99 2.28
C ASP A 362 -8.47 21.70 3.51
N TRP A 363 -9.42 22.63 3.31
CA TRP A 363 -10.24 23.23 4.37
C TRP A 363 -11.70 23.42 3.95
N LYS A 364 -12.60 23.55 4.93
CA LYS A 364 -14.02 23.83 4.71
C LYS A 364 -14.21 25.29 4.31
N ALA A 365 -14.69 25.51 3.08
CA ALA A 365 -15.01 26.84 2.57
C ALA A 365 -16.22 27.44 3.31
N GLN A 366 -16.47 28.73 3.11
CA GLN A 366 -17.56 29.46 3.80
C GLN A 366 -18.96 28.90 3.52
N ASP A 367 -19.13 28.23 2.37
CA ASP A 367 -20.37 27.55 1.98
C ASP A 367 -20.48 26.11 2.50
N GLY A 368 -19.50 25.65 3.28
CA GLY A 368 -19.44 24.31 3.85
C GLY A 368 -18.82 23.23 2.96
N LYS A 369 -18.40 23.56 1.73
CA LYS A 369 -17.81 22.59 0.78
C LYS A 369 -16.29 22.53 0.86
N ILE A 370 -15.71 21.49 0.28
CA ILE A 370 -14.26 21.31 0.17
C ILE A 370 -13.87 21.30 -1.33
N TYR A 371 -13.24 22.39 -1.78
CA TYR A 371 -12.84 22.58 -3.17
C TYR A 371 -11.39 22.11 -3.39
N ASP A 372 -11.21 20.86 -3.79
CA ASP A 372 -9.91 20.19 -3.92
C ASP A 372 -9.52 19.90 -5.38
N TYR A 373 -9.70 20.88 -6.27
CA TYR A 373 -9.46 20.74 -7.71
C TYR A 373 -8.03 20.26 -8.08
N GLN A 374 -7.04 20.49 -7.22
CA GLN A 374 -5.69 19.94 -7.40
C GLN A 374 -5.68 18.40 -7.35
N ARG A 375 -6.50 17.79 -6.48
CA ARG A 375 -6.65 16.33 -6.40
C ARG A 375 -7.30 15.79 -7.67
N ILE A 376 -8.32 16.48 -8.18
CA ILE A 376 -8.97 16.13 -9.47
C ILE A 376 -7.95 16.19 -10.62
N ASP A 377 -7.21 17.30 -10.75
CA ASP A 377 -6.19 17.46 -11.79
C ASP A 377 -5.10 16.39 -11.70
N PHE A 378 -4.58 16.12 -10.49
CA PHE A 378 -3.61 15.05 -10.25
C PHE A 378 -4.16 13.69 -10.70
N THR A 379 -5.31 13.26 -10.16
CA THR A 379 -5.87 11.94 -10.45
C THR A 379 -6.26 11.80 -11.92
N SER A 380 -6.77 12.85 -12.54
CA SER A 380 -7.08 12.88 -13.99
C SER A 380 -5.84 12.63 -14.84
N ARG A 381 -4.72 13.34 -14.57
CA ARG A 381 -3.45 13.16 -15.32
C ARG A 381 -2.89 11.75 -15.18
N TYR A 382 -2.93 11.19 -13.99
CA TYR A 382 -2.45 9.84 -13.71
C TYR A 382 -3.36 8.80 -14.40
N LEU A 383 -4.69 8.90 -14.26
CA LEU A 383 -5.61 7.99 -14.94
C LEU A 383 -5.53 8.08 -16.47
N ALA A 384 -5.25 9.25 -17.05
CA ALA A 384 -5.03 9.39 -18.48
C ALA A 384 -3.79 8.60 -18.95
N ASN A 385 -2.69 8.65 -18.20
CA ASN A 385 -1.48 7.86 -18.45
C ASN A 385 -1.72 6.36 -18.26
N TYR A 386 -2.47 5.98 -17.21
CA TYR A 386 -2.82 4.58 -16.96
C TYR A 386 -3.72 4.01 -18.07
N ARG A 387 -4.68 4.81 -18.57
CA ARG A 387 -5.54 4.45 -19.69
C ARG A 387 -4.76 4.30 -20.99
N LYS A 388 -3.76 5.15 -21.22
CA LYS A 388 -2.83 5.01 -22.36
C LYS A 388 -2.13 3.65 -22.29
N LEU A 389 -1.54 3.30 -21.15
CA LEU A 389 -0.90 2.00 -20.97
C LEU A 389 -1.87 0.82 -21.21
N ALA A 390 -3.10 0.92 -20.70
CA ALA A 390 -4.13 -0.09 -20.93
C ALA A 390 -4.43 -0.29 -22.43
N SER A 391 -4.45 0.79 -23.20
CA SER A 391 -4.68 0.72 -24.66
C SER A 391 -3.54 0.05 -25.44
N GLU A 392 -2.37 -0.10 -24.82
CA GLU A 392 -1.20 -0.79 -25.38
C GLU A 392 -1.19 -2.30 -25.04
N GLY A 393 -2.21 -2.80 -24.34
CA GLY A 393 -2.43 -4.24 -24.13
C GLY A 393 -1.89 -4.81 -22.82
N VAL A 394 -1.37 -3.97 -21.91
CA VAL A 394 -0.99 -4.42 -20.56
C VAL A 394 -2.24 -4.85 -19.77
N ASP A 395 -2.22 -6.02 -19.08
CA ASP A 395 -3.35 -6.51 -18.27
C ASP A 395 -3.51 -5.72 -16.96
N LEU A 396 -4.04 -4.50 -17.11
CA LEU A 396 -4.40 -3.60 -16.02
C LEU A 396 -5.83 -3.92 -15.57
N ARG A 397 -5.97 -4.36 -14.32
CA ARG A 397 -7.24 -4.87 -13.78
C ARG A 397 -8.00 -3.89 -12.90
N GLY A 398 -7.34 -2.88 -12.34
CA GLY A 398 -8.04 -1.90 -11.51
C GLY A 398 -7.17 -0.80 -10.94
N TYR A 399 -7.85 0.19 -10.37
CA TYR A 399 -7.27 1.36 -9.73
C TYR A 399 -7.98 1.62 -8.40
N PHE A 400 -7.19 1.76 -7.34
CA PHE A 400 -7.65 2.11 -6.00
C PHE A 400 -7.11 3.49 -5.63
N HIS A 401 -8.02 4.45 -5.44
CA HIS A 401 -7.64 5.76 -4.96
C HIS A 401 -7.21 5.70 -3.49
N TRP A 402 -6.06 6.29 -3.17
CA TRP A 402 -5.63 6.55 -1.80
C TRP A 402 -5.96 8.01 -1.44
N SER A 403 -6.94 8.29 -0.58
CA SER A 403 -7.71 7.37 0.28
C SER A 403 -9.21 7.68 0.29
N LEU A 404 -10.01 6.86 0.97
CA LEU A 404 -11.41 7.20 1.25
C LEU A 404 -11.50 8.42 2.15
N LEU A 405 -10.94 8.31 3.36
CA LEU A 405 -11.00 9.33 4.40
C LEU A 405 -9.66 10.04 4.51
N ASP A 406 -9.69 11.34 4.82
CA ASP A 406 -8.56 11.98 5.50
C ASP A 406 -8.27 11.20 6.78
N ASN A 407 -7.00 10.86 7.02
CA ASN A 407 -6.64 9.87 8.01
C ASN A 407 -5.32 10.24 8.71
N PHE A 408 -4.86 9.39 9.63
CA PHE A 408 -3.56 9.53 10.27
C PHE A 408 -2.43 9.17 9.29
N GLU A 409 -1.75 10.17 8.74
CA GLU A 409 -0.65 10.02 7.77
C GLU A 409 0.69 9.78 8.50
N TRP A 410 0.75 8.69 9.25
CA TRP A 410 1.97 8.15 9.84
C TRP A 410 2.72 9.20 10.68
N LYS A 411 4.02 9.45 10.42
CA LYS A 411 4.81 10.44 11.16
C LYS A 411 4.29 11.88 11.01
N LEU A 412 3.53 12.15 9.95
CA LEU A 412 2.92 13.45 9.67
C LEU A 412 1.54 13.61 10.32
N GLY A 413 1.08 12.64 11.11
CA GLY A 413 -0.17 12.71 11.87
C GLY A 413 -1.34 13.16 10.99
N TYR A 414 -2.13 14.11 11.47
CA TYR A 414 -3.29 14.64 10.73
C TYR A 414 -2.98 15.86 9.85
N SER A 415 -1.69 16.19 9.66
CA SER A 415 -1.26 17.39 8.91
C SER A 415 -1.30 17.22 7.38
N ARG A 416 -1.59 16.01 6.90
CA ARG A 416 -1.66 15.66 5.47
C ARG A 416 -2.98 14.96 5.20
N ARG A 417 -3.67 15.40 4.15
CA ARG A 417 -5.03 14.98 3.82
C ARG A 417 -5.06 14.34 2.44
N PHE A 418 -5.18 13.01 2.38
CA PHE A 418 -5.26 12.23 1.13
C PHE A 418 -6.69 11.91 0.69
N GLY A 419 -7.67 12.03 1.59
CA GLY A 419 -9.00 11.46 1.38
C GLY A 419 -9.82 12.18 0.32
N MET A 420 -10.71 11.44 -0.35
CA MET A 420 -11.85 12.01 -1.09
C MET A 420 -12.97 12.49 -0.15
N VAL A 421 -12.92 12.08 1.12
CA VAL A 421 -13.82 12.52 2.18
C VAL A 421 -13.00 13.27 3.22
N TYR A 422 -13.37 14.52 3.46
CA TYR A 422 -12.84 15.31 4.55
C TYR A 422 -13.39 14.79 5.87
N VAL A 423 -12.49 14.62 6.85
CA VAL A 423 -12.84 14.29 8.22
C VAL A 423 -12.50 15.49 9.11
N ASP A 424 -13.51 15.97 9.82
CA ASP A 424 -13.33 16.83 10.98
C ASP A 424 -12.96 15.94 12.17
N PHE A 425 -11.69 15.96 12.60
CA PHE A 425 -11.16 15.03 13.59
C PHE A 425 -11.65 15.30 15.02
N GLU A 426 -12.21 16.48 15.30
CA GLU A 426 -12.77 16.84 16.61
C GLU A 426 -14.20 16.29 16.76
N THR A 427 -15.00 16.37 15.69
CA THR A 427 -16.42 15.99 15.71
C THR A 427 -16.71 14.62 15.09
N GLY A 428 -15.80 14.14 14.24
CA GLY A 428 -15.99 12.97 13.39
C GLY A 428 -16.90 13.22 12.18
N GLU A 429 -17.25 14.47 11.85
CA GLU A 429 -18.08 14.79 10.67
C GLU A 429 -17.35 14.41 9.37
N ARG A 430 -18.05 13.69 8.46
CA ARG A 430 -17.57 13.39 7.11
C ARG A 430 -18.20 14.32 6.08
N THR A 431 -17.38 14.95 5.25
CA THR A 431 -17.83 15.78 4.11
C THR A 431 -17.20 15.28 2.81
N LEU A 432 -18.00 14.93 1.81
CA LEU A 432 -17.49 14.60 0.47
C LEU A 432 -16.82 15.83 -0.14
N LYS A 433 -15.60 15.65 -0.66
CA LYS A 433 -14.88 16.70 -1.42
C LYS A 433 -15.33 16.71 -2.88
N GLU A 434 -15.02 17.76 -3.63
CA GLU A 434 -15.32 17.82 -5.08
C GLU A 434 -14.69 16.64 -5.84
N SER A 435 -13.49 16.19 -5.44
CA SER A 435 -12.87 14.98 -6.00
C SER A 435 -13.70 13.70 -5.86
N ALA A 436 -14.52 13.57 -4.81
CA ALA A 436 -15.40 12.43 -4.62
C ALA A 436 -16.53 12.41 -5.66
N TYR A 437 -17.13 13.58 -5.92
CA TYR A 437 -18.17 13.74 -6.94
C TYR A 437 -17.60 13.57 -8.34
N TRP A 438 -16.41 14.11 -8.60
CA TRP A 438 -15.70 13.89 -9.86
C TRP A 438 -15.37 12.41 -10.06
N TYR A 439 -14.90 11.70 -9.04
CA TYR A 439 -14.56 10.27 -9.17
C TYR A 439 -15.81 9.42 -9.45
N ASN A 440 -16.98 9.78 -8.92
CA ASN A 440 -18.24 9.14 -9.29
C ASN A 440 -18.53 9.23 -10.80
N LYS A 441 -18.28 10.40 -11.41
CA LYS A 441 -18.41 10.63 -12.86
C LYS A 441 -17.41 9.78 -13.66
N VAL A 442 -16.15 9.70 -13.20
CA VAL A 442 -15.12 8.84 -13.79
C VAL A 442 -15.56 7.38 -13.79
N ILE A 443 -16.02 6.87 -12.64
CA ILE A 443 -16.47 5.49 -12.49
C ILE A 443 -17.68 5.21 -13.39
N SER A 444 -18.66 6.12 -13.41
CA SER A 444 -19.88 5.98 -14.21
C SER A 444 -19.61 5.96 -15.72
N SER A 445 -18.55 6.64 -16.17
CA SER A 445 -18.09 6.62 -17.56
C SER A 445 -17.03 5.54 -17.83
N ASN A 446 -16.73 4.68 -16.86
CA ASN A 446 -15.63 3.71 -16.90
C ASN A 446 -14.28 4.33 -17.35
N GLY A 447 -14.01 5.54 -16.88
CA GLY A 447 -12.80 6.31 -17.19
C GLY A 447 -12.77 6.89 -18.61
N GLU A 448 -13.89 6.98 -19.32
CA GLU A 448 -13.98 7.74 -20.57
C GLU A 448 -13.87 9.23 -20.34
N ASP A 449 -14.62 9.73 -19.35
CA ASP A 449 -14.62 11.13 -18.96
C ASP A 449 -13.68 11.34 -17.76
N LEU A 450 -12.56 12.01 -18.03
CA LEU A 450 -11.59 12.46 -17.03
C LEU A 450 -11.55 14.00 -16.91
N SER A 451 -12.53 14.69 -17.52
CA SER A 451 -12.61 16.15 -17.47
C SER A 451 -13.01 16.66 -16.09
N LEU A 452 -12.51 17.86 -15.74
CA LEU A 452 -12.84 18.59 -14.51
C LEU A 452 -14.34 18.91 -14.42
#